data_AF-A0A8S3JHH4-F1
#
_entry.id   AF-A0A8S3JHH4-F1
#
_cell.length_a   1.000
_cell.length_b   1.000
_cell.length_c   1.000
_cell.angle_alpha   90.00
_cell.angle_beta   90.00
_cell.angle_gamma   90.00
#
_symmetry.space_group_name_H-M   'P 1'
#
loop_
_entity.id
_entity.type
_entity.pdbx_description
1 polymer ?
#
loop_
_entity_poly.entity_id
_entity_poly.type
_entity_poly.pdbx_seq_one_letter_code
_entity_poly.pdbx_strand_id
1 'polypeptide(L)'
;FSDISLPPTEENIPINAKQTVPPTPVAEPTPSTEAKSTKVSFKTERKSSVDQISSNYRNMLLIWARQQCQGYPGIYIDDFTRSWRNGRAFLAILHRHNPQLINIQEAYRNSNRDNLTRAFDFAQKHYSIMQLIDPEG
;
A
#
# COMPACT_ATOMS: atom_id res chain seq x y z
N PHE A 1 -1.60 -12.35 54.95
CA PHE A 1 -2.39 -13.50 55.44
C PHE A 1 -3.81 -13.26 54.99
N SER A 2 -4.34 -13.92 53.97
CA SER A 2 -4.25 -15.31 53.52
C SER A 2 -4.39 -15.31 51.98
N ASP A 3 -3.46 -15.85 51.21
CA ASP A 3 -3.34 -17.27 50.83
C ASP A 3 -4.65 -17.95 50.44
N ILE A 4 -4.52 -18.87 49.46
CA ILE A 4 -5.51 -19.76 48.82
C ILE A 4 -5.86 -19.29 47.40
N SER A 5 -5.78 -20.06 46.31
CA SER A 5 -5.18 -21.35 45.94
C SER A 5 -5.60 -21.56 44.47
N LEU A 6 -4.65 -21.68 43.55
CA LEU A 6 -4.76 -22.56 42.37
C LEU A 6 -4.07 -23.88 42.75
N PRO A 7 -4.18 -25.03 42.04
CA PRO A 7 -4.84 -25.40 40.76
C PRO A 7 -5.64 -26.74 40.97
N PRO A 8 -5.71 -27.80 40.10
CA PRO A 8 -5.48 -27.99 38.65
C PRO A 8 -6.56 -28.83 37.92
N THR A 9 -6.57 -28.85 36.58
CA THR A 9 -6.68 -30.05 35.70
C THR A 9 -6.48 -29.57 34.25
N GLU A 10 -5.41 -29.92 33.50
CA GLU A 10 -5.16 -31.21 32.80
C GLU A 10 -6.41 -31.71 32.06
N GLU A 11 -6.43 -32.07 30.77
CA GLU A 11 -5.41 -32.72 29.96
C GLU A 11 -5.92 -32.86 28.51
N ASN A 12 -5.03 -33.25 27.60
CA ASN A 12 -5.27 -33.99 26.35
C ASN A 12 -5.76 -33.26 25.08
N ILE A 13 -4.80 -32.93 24.19
CA ILE A 13 -4.85 -33.44 22.80
C ILE A 13 -3.45 -34.00 22.42
N PRO A 14 -3.34 -35.28 22.03
CA PRO A 14 -2.07 -35.92 21.73
C PRO A 14 -1.49 -35.59 20.35
N ILE A 15 -0.17 -35.68 20.34
CA ILE A 15 0.79 -35.63 19.23
C ILE A 15 0.60 -36.89 18.35
N ASN A 16 0.50 -36.73 17.02
CA ASN A 16 0.67 -37.83 16.06
C ASN A 16 1.58 -37.33 14.92
N ALA A 17 2.90 -37.47 15.06
CA ALA A 17 3.75 -38.61 14.67
C ALA A 17 3.99 -38.72 13.16
N LYS A 18 5.28 -38.72 12.81
CA LYS A 18 5.85 -39.01 11.49
C LYS A 18 5.49 -40.45 11.06
N GLN A 19 5.16 -40.61 9.78
CA GLN A 19 5.15 -41.90 9.07
C GLN A 19 5.52 -41.60 7.60
N THR A 20 6.79 -41.73 7.16
CA THR A 20 7.51 -42.92 6.70
C THR A 20 7.06 -43.41 5.31
N VAL A 21 7.84 -43.07 4.28
CA VAL A 21 7.98 -43.75 2.96
C VAL A 21 8.40 -45.21 3.16
N PRO A 22 7.96 -46.20 2.32
CA PRO A 22 8.64 -46.53 1.03
C PRO A 22 7.71 -47.32 0.02
N PRO A 23 8.18 -48.06 -1.01
CA PRO A 23 9.23 -47.86 -2.04
C PRO A 23 8.70 -47.98 -3.51
N THR A 24 9.48 -47.51 -4.50
CA THR A 24 9.41 -47.94 -5.93
C THR A 24 10.09 -49.33 -6.09
N PRO A 25 9.86 -50.17 -7.14
CA PRO A 25 10.44 -49.92 -8.48
C PRO A 25 9.85 -50.67 -9.74
N VAL A 26 10.25 -50.18 -10.93
CA VAL A 26 10.41 -50.83 -12.28
C VAL A 26 9.20 -51.22 -13.16
N ALA A 27 9.06 -50.53 -14.31
CA ALA A 27 8.86 -51.12 -15.65
C ALA A 27 9.08 -50.08 -16.78
N GLU A 28 10.33 -49.98 -17.25
CA GLU A 28 10.84 -49.97 -18.65
C GLU A 28 10.22 -49.13 -19.82
N PRO A 29 10.91 -48.97 -20.99
CA PRO A 29 11.06 -47.69 -21.71
C PRO A 29 10.28 -47.53 -23.04
N THR A 30 10.31 -46.28 -23.51
CA THR A 30 9.84 -45.59 -24.75
C THR A 30 9.74 -46.39 -26.08
N PRO A 31 8.89 -45.98 -27.07
CA PRO A 31 9.28 -44.91 -28.03
C PRO A 31 8.16 -43.97 -28.56
N SER A 32 8.55 -42.70 -28.67
CA SER A 32 8.32 -41.67 -29.71
C SER A 32 7.01 -41.51 -30.50
N THR A 33 6.60 -40.23 -30.57
CA THR A 33 6.18 -39.42 -31.75
C THR A 33 4.78 -38.83 -31.61
N GLU A 34 4.65 -37.52 -31.38
CA GLU A 34 4.42 -36.53 -32.45
C GLU A 34 4.07 -35.15 -31.86
N ALA A 35 4.77 -34.12 -32.35
CA ALA A 35 4.67 -32.75 -31.92
C ALA A 35 3.36 -32.08 -32.37
N LYS A 36 2.78 -31.23 -31.51
CA LYS A 36 2.09 -30.00 -31.97
C LYS A 36 2.47 -28.83 -31.07
N SER A 37 3.50 -28.13 -31.53
CA SER A 37 3.91 -26.80 -31.06
C SER A 37 2.80 -25.81 -31.35
N THR A 38 2.01 -25.46 -30.33
CA THR A 38 1.15 -24.27 -30.40
C THR A 38 1.92 -23.14 -29.74
N LYS A 39 2.57 -22.33 -30.58
CA LYS A 39 3.27 -21.12 -30.18
C LYS A 39 2.23 -20.09 -29.72
N VAL A 40 1.82 -20.12 -28.45
CA VAL A 40 1.11 -19.00 -27.85
C VAL A 40 2.12 -17.87 -27.70
N SER A 41 2.02 -16.89 -28.58
CA SER A 41 2.75 -15.62 -28.48
C SER A 41 2.13 -14.81 -27.35
N PHE A 42 2.55 -15.08 -26.13
CA PHE A 42 2.50 -14.05 -25.09
C PHE A 42 3.59 -13.04 -25.47
N LYS A 43 3.18 -11.90 -26.02
CA LYS A 43 4.04 -10.71 -26.05
C LYS A 43 4.27 -10.30 -24.59
N THR A 44 5.25 -10.91 -23.95
CA THR A 44 5.85 -10.38 -22.73
C THR A 44 6.68 -9.18 -23.15
N GLU A 45 6.03 -8.03 -23.22
CA GLU A 45 6.73 -6.74 -23.20
C GLU A 45 7.51 -6.70 -21.89
N ARG A 46 8.84 -6.90 -21.96
CA ARG A 46 9.72 -6.71 -20.81
C ARG A 46 9.60 -5.25 -20.41
N LYS A 47 8.81 -4.95 -19.37
CA LYS A 47 8.87 -3.63 -18.71
C LYS A 47 10.32 -3.41 -18.30
N SER A 48 10.90 -2.28 -18.72
CA SER A 48 12.30 -1.99 -18.42
C SER A 48 12.52 -2.01 -16.90
N SER A 49 13.71 -2.40 -16.45
CA SER A 49 14.03 -2.38 -15.02
C SER A 49 13.79 -0.99 -14.39
N VAL A 50 13.89 0.07 -15.20
CA VAL A 50 13.63 1.47 -14.81
C VAL A 50 12.15 1.72 -14.54
N ASP A 51 11.25 1.20 -15.38
CA ASP A 51 9.80 1.31 -15.18
C ASP A 51 9.32 0.57 -13.92
N GLN A 52 9.93 -0.58 -13.64
CA GLN A 52 9.64 -1.34 -12.42
C GLN A 52 10.10 -0.61 -11.16
N ILE A 53 11.31 -0.01 -11.18
CA ILE A 53 11.82 0.80 -10.07
C ILE A 53 10.94 2.04 -9.86
N SER A 54 10.56 2.73 -10.93
CA SER A 54 9.65 3.88 -10.89
C SER A 54 8.28 3.51 -10.31
N SER A 55 7.71 2.38 -10.76
CA SER A 55 6.46 1.85 -10.20
C SER A 55 6.60 1.52 -8.71
N ASN A 56 7.72 0.95 -8.28
CA ASN A 56 7.95 0.62 -6.87
C ASN A 56 8.03 1.87 -5.99
N TYR A 57 8.78 2.89 -6.43
CA TYR A 57 8.88 4.16 -5.71
C TYR A 57 7.52 4.87 -5.63
N ARG A 58 6.78 4.88 -6.74
CA ARG A 58 5.41 5.41 -6.80
C ARG A 58 4.50 4.71 -5.80
N ASN A 59 4.51 3.38 -5.77
CA ASN A 59 3.70 2.60 -4.83
C ASN A 59 4.09 2.90 -3.37
N MET A 60 5.39 3.00 -3.08
CA MET A 60 5.88 3.31 -1.74
C MET A 60 5.43 4.70 -1.28
N LEU A 61 5.54 5.71 -2.15
CA LEU A 61 5.07 7.05 -1.85
C LEU A 61 3.55 7.10 -1.64
N LEU A 62 2.80 6.26 -2.38
CA LEU A 62 1.35 6.19 -2.26
C LEU A 62 0.95 5.59 -0.90
N ILE A 63 1.67 4.55 -0.47
CA ILE A 63 1.51 3.95 0.86
C ILE A 63 1.82 4.99 1.94
N TRP A 64 2.93 5.72 1.81
CA TRP A 64 3.28 6.78 2.75
C TRP A 64 2.18 7.86 2.81
N ALA A 65 1.67 8.32 1.67
CA ALA A 65 0.62 9.33 1.63
C ALA A 65 -0.66 8.85 2.32
N ARG A 66 -1.06 7.59 2.09
CA ARG A 66 -2.18 6.96 2.79
C ARG A 66 -1.96 6.92 4.29
N GLN A 67 -0.75 6.55 4.73
CA GLN A 67 -0.40 6.53 6.14
C GLN A 67 -0.53 7.93 6.74
N GLN A 68 -0.04 8.98 6.06
CA GLN A 68 -0.15 10.36 6.55
C GLN A 68 -1.61 10.81 6.69
N CYS A 69 -2.47 10.44 5.75
CA CYS A 69 -3.89 10.79 5.74
C CYS A 69 -4.80 9.80 6.48
N GLN A 70 -4.24 8.81 7.18
CA GLN A 70 -5.04 7.87 7.96
C GLN A 70 -5.77 8.60 9.10
N GLY A 71 -7.08 8.36 9.22
CA GLY A 71 -7.92 8.95 10.27
C GLY A 71 -8.63 10.25 9.88
N TYR A 72 -8.36 10.80 8.69
CA TYR A 72 -9.13 11.93 8.16
C TYR A 72 -10.39 11.43 7.45
N PRO A 73 -11.60 11.79 7.92
CA PRO A 73 -12.85 11.30 7.33
C PRO A 73 -13.00 11.80 5.89
N GLY A 74 -13.38 10.95 4.94
CA GLY A 74 -13.65 11.40 3.56
C GLY A 74 -12.40 11.83 2.76
N ILE A 75 -11.20 11.49 3.25
CA ILE A 75 -9.95 11.63 2.50
C ILE A 75 -9.39 10.22 2.25
N TYR A 76 -9.43 9.79 0.99
CA TYR A 76 -8.89 8.51 0.56
C TYR A 76 -7.91 8.77 -0.58
N ILE A 77 -6.67 8.31 -0.41
CA ILE A 77 -5.62 8.46 -1.43
C ILE A 77 -5.47 7.13 -2.15
N ASP A 78 -6.06 7.00 -3.32
CA ASP A 78 -5.93 5.84 -4.19
C ASP A 78 -4.88 6.04 -5.29
N ASP A 79 -4.71 7.26 -5.78
CA ASP A 79 -3.84 7.63 -6.89
C ASP A 79 -3.09 8.96 -6.64
N PHE A 80 -2.12 9.29 -7.51
CA PHE A 80 -1.44 10.61 -7.51
C PHE A 80 -2.11 11.68 -8.37
N THR A 81 -3.31 11.40 -8.88
CA THR A 81 -4.03 12.31 -9.79
C THR A 81 -5.31 12.81 -9.14
N ARG A 82 -6.38 12.00 -9.19
CA ARG A 82 -7.74 12.43 -8.79
C ARG A 82 -7.87 12.69 -7.30
N SER A 83 -7.21 11.89 -6.46
CA SER A 83 -7.29 12.00 -4.99
C SER A 83 -6.61 13.25 -4.45
N TRP A 84 -5.78 13.93 -5.24
CA TRP A 84 -5.07 15.16 -4.87
C TRP A 84 -5.69 16.41 -5.46
N ARG A 85 -6.52 16.27 -6.51
CA ARG A 85 -7.14 17.40 -7.23
C ARG A 85 -8.02 18.29 -6.35
N ASN A 86 -8.60 17.74 -5.29
CA ASN A 86 -9.44 18.50 -4.37
C ASN A 86 -8.66 19.30 -3.31
N GLY A 87 -7.32 19.17 -3.27
CA GLY A 87 -6.43 19.85 -2.32
C GLY A 87 -6.50 19.33 -0.88
N ARG A 88 -7.45 18.45 -0.55
CA ARG A 88 -7.68 17.99 0.83
C ARG A 88 -6.60 17.03 1.30
N ALA A 89 -6.05 16.22 0.39
CA ALA A 89 -4.91 15.36 0.66
C ALA A 89 -3.68 16.16 1.13
N PHE A 90 -3.36 17.28 0.45
CA PHE A 90 -2.25 18.15 0.87
C PHE A 90 -2.50 18.78 2.23
N LEU A 91 -3.70 19.35 2.44
CA LEU A 91 -4.07 19.94 3.72
C LEU A 91 -4.05 18.93 4.87
N ALA A 92 -4.44 17.68 4.64
CA ALA A 92 -4.41 16.62 5.67
C ALA A 92 -2.98 16.24 6.07
N ILE A 93 -2.07 16.12 5.10
CA ILE A 93 -0.65 15.84 5.37
C ILE A 93 -0.05 17.00 6.18
N LEU A 94 -0.30 18.24 5.77
CA LEU A 94 0.19 19.42 6.46
C LEU A 94 -0.42 19.55 7.88
N HIS A 95 -1.72 19.27 8.03
CA HIS A 95 -2.41 19.27 9.32
C HIS A 95 -1.79 18.24 10.28
N ARG A 96 -1.32 17.11 9.77
CA ARG A 96 -0.66 16.10 10.61
C ARG A 96 0.66 16.60 11.20
N HIS A 97 1.39 17.43 10.48
CA HIS A 97 2.61 18.03 10.99
C HIS A 97 2.33 19.25 11.89
N ASN A 98 1.30 20.04 11.58
CA ASN A 98 0.92 21.24 12.34
C ASN A 98 -0.61 21.42 12.38
N PRO A 99 -1.31 20.78 13.35
CA PRO A 99 -2.77 20.83 13.41
C PRO A 99 -3.31 22.20 13.85
N GLN A 100 -2.48 23.04 14.46
CA GLN A 100 -2.89 24.35 14.98
C GLN A 100 -3.12 25.40 13.88
N LEU A 101 -2.49 25.22 12.72
CA LEU A 101 -2.47 26.24 11.67
C LEU A 101 -3.37 25.91 10.49
N ILE A 102 -3.84 24.66 10.40
CA ILE A 102 -4.72 24.21 9.32
C ILE A 102 -6.05 23.83 9.92
N ASN A 103 -7.13 24.41 9.39
CA ASN A 103 -8.47 23.95 9.73
C ASN A 103 -8.94 22.95 8.69
N ILE A 104 -8.80 21.66 9.00
CA ILE A 104 -9.21 20.61 8.06
C ILE A 104 -10.71 20.63 7.79
N GLN A 105 -11.55 21.08 8.74
CA GLN A 105 -13.01 21.14 8.56
C GLN A 105 -13.42 22.15 7.48
N GLU A 106 -12.67 23.26 7.37
CA GLU A 106 -12.86 24.26 6.32
C GLU A 106 -12.59 23.66 4.93
N ALA A 107 -11.63 22.75 4.83
CA ALA A 107 -11.28 22.08 3.58
C ALA A 107 -12.41 21.20 2.99
N TYR A 108 -13.41 20.83 3.80
CA TYR A 108 -14.60 20.09 3.34
C TYR A 108 -15.61 21.01 2.65
N ARG A 109 -15.55 22.32 2.89
CA ARG A 109 -16.53 23.31 2.43
C ARG A 109 -15.98 24.18 1.30
N ASN A 110 -14.66 24.34 1.25
CA ASN A 110 -13.98 25.19 0.27
C ASN A 110 -13.88 24.54 -1.11
N SER A 111 -13.68 25.36 -2.14
CA SER A 111 -13.46 24.87 -3.49
C SER A 111 -12.10 24.17 -3.62
N ASN A 112 -11.96 23.34 -4.66
CA ASN A 112 -10.69 22.64 -4.94
C ASN A 112 -9.52 23.62 -5.10
N ARG A 113 -9.76 24.75 -5.78
CA ARG A 113 -8.76 25.77 -6.03
C ARG A 113 -8.30 26.42 -4.73
N ASP A 114 -9.25 26.82 -3.89
CA ASP A 114 -8.95 27.46 -2.60
C ASP A 114 -8.17 26.51 -1.69
N ASN A 115 -8.54 25.23 -1.66
CA ASN A 115 -7.83 24.22 -0.90
C ASN A 115 -6.38 24.05 -1.37
N LEU A 116 -6.15 24.02 -2.68
CA LEU A 116 -4.83 23.89 -3.27
C LEU A 116 -3.97 25.12 -2.98
N THR A 117 -4.50 26.32 -3.25
CA THR A 117 -3.81 27.59 -2.96
C THR A 117 -3.41 27.66 -1.49
N ARG A 118 -4.34 27.40 -0.58
CA ARG A 118 -4.06 27.44 0.85
C ARG A 118 -3.02 26.40 1.29
N ALA A 119 -3.06 25.19 0.71
CA ALA A 119 -2.08 24.16 0.99
C ALA A 119 -0.67 24.59 0.55
N PHE A 120 -0.55 25.14 -0.66
CA PHE A 120 0.73 25.57 -1.21
C PHE A 120 1.28 26.82 -0.51
N ASP A 121 0.44 27.81 -0.22
CA ASP A 121 0.83 29.00 0.54
C ASP A 121 1.37 28.60 1.93
N PHE A 122 0.70 27.66 2.59
CA PHE A 122 1.13 27.14 3.88
C PHE A 122 2.46 26.38 3.77
N ALA A 123 2.59 25.51 2.76
CA ALA A 123 3.80 24.75 2.51
C ALA A 123 5.01 25.66 2.24
N GLN A 124 4.82 26.72 1.46
CA GLN A 124 5.85 27.71 1.14
C GLN A 124 6.25 28.50 2.39
N LYS A 125 5.27 28.96 3.17
CA LYS A 125 5.52 29.81 4.35
C LYS A 125 6.20 29.08 5.51
N HIS A 126 5.85 27.82 5.74
CA HIS A 126 6.29 27.09 6.94
C HIS A 126 7.35 26.02 6.69
N TYR A 127 7.44 25.48 5.46
CA TYR A 127 8.34 24.38 5.15
C TYR A 127 9.34 24.72 4.04
N SER A 128 9.36 25.97 3.55
CA SER A 128 10.22 26.41 2.44
C SER A 128 10.18 25.45 1.24
N ILE A 129 9.04 24.79 1.02
CA ILE A 129 8.84 23.90 -0.12
C ILE A 129 8.60 24.83 -1.31
N MET A 130 9.53 24.82 -2.28
CA MET A 130 9.34 25.55 -3.53
C MET A 130 8.11 24.98 -4.25
N GLN A 131 7.16 25.85 -4.59
CA GLN A 131 5.97 25.52 -5.36
C GLN A 131 6.42 24.96 -6.72
N LEU A 132 6.31 23.64 -6.90
CA LEU A 132 6.67 22.95 -8.14
C LEU A 132 5.43 22.63 -9.00
N ILE A 133 4.23 22.96 -8.53
CA ILE A 133 2.97 22.56 -9.16
C ILE A 133 2.11 23.82 -9.37
N ASP A 134 1.91 24.19 -10.63
CA ASP A 134 0.96 25.24 -11.00
C ASP A 134 -0.49 24.74 -10.84
N PRO A 135 -1.40 25.52 -10.23
CA PRO A 135 -2.78 25.09 -9.96
C PRO A 135 -3.69 24.99 -11.21
N GLU A 136 -3.19 25.33 -12.41
CA GLU A 136 -3.97 25.47 -13.66
C GLU A 136 -3.53 24.46 -14.74
N GLY A 137 -3.53 23.15 -14.41
CA GLY A 137 -3.24 22.04 -15.34
C GLY A 137 -4.42 21.11 -15.58
#